data_AF-X1A5K2-F1
#
_entry.id   AF-X1A5K2-F1
#
_cell.length_a   1.000
_cell.length_b   1.000
_cell.length_c   1.000
_cell.angle_alpha   90.00
_cell.angle_beta   90.00
_cell.angle_gamma   90.00
#
_symmetry.space_group_name_H-M   'P 1'
#
loop_
_entity.id
_entity.type
_entity.pdbx_description
1 polymer ?
#
loop_
_entity_poly.entity_id
_entity_poly.type
_entity_poly.pdbx_seq_one_letter_code
_entity_poly.pdbx_strand_id
1 'polypeptide(L)'
;MQNVSEKKFAAISFTVRNEDLSLAKEVLNKLKSIRVEVDTDIAKVAIVGAGMQTHPGIAAKMFKILADKDINIEMISTSPIRISCVVNKSRKHQDLSKLLKMIIGSVLMGIQLQNLYTIMRIFQ
;
A
#
# COMPACT_ATOMS: atom_id res chain seq x y z
N MET A 1 -7.27 1.45 -5.33
CA MET A 1 -6.95 0.89 -4.00
C MET A 1 -8.15 1.10 -3.11
N GLN A 2 -8.45 0.17 -2.21
CA GLN A 2 -9.58 0.31 -1.29
C GLN A 2 -9.08 0.95 0.02
N ASN A 3 -9.76 2.00 0.48
CA ASN A 3 -9.39 2.81 1.64
C ASN A 3 -10.35 2.57 2.81
N VAL A 4 -9.93 2.85 4.04
CA VAL A 4 -10.83 2.92 5.20
C VAL A 4 -11.62 4.24 5.13
N SER A 5 -12.95 4.19 5.20
CA SER A 5 -13.81 5.36 5.00
C SER A 5 -13.91 6.21 6.28
N GLU A 6 -13.43 7.44 6.25
CA GLU A 6 -13.50 8.35 7.41
C GLU A 6 -14.68 9.35 7.40
N LYS A 7 -15.53 9.42 6.36
CA LYS A 7 -16.74 10.29 6.35
C LYS A 7 -17.67 9.93 5.17
N LYS A 8 -18.89 10.50 5.17
CA LYS A 8 -20.04 10.30 4.24
C LYS A 8 -19.77 10.45 2.71
N PHE A 9 -18.52 10.54 2.27
CA PHE A 9 -18.13 10.75 0.88
C PHE A 9 -17.19 9.64 0.40
N ALA A 10 -17.40 9.18 -0.83
CA ALA A 10 -16.48 8.24 -1.48
C ALA A 10 -15.16 8.97 -1.77
N ALA A 11 -14.04 8.39 -1.34
CA ALA A 11 -12.71 8.95 -1.58
C ALA A 11 -11.95 8.08 -2.60
N ILE A 12 -11.32 8.73 -3.58
CA ILE A 12 -10.43 8.08 -4.54
C ILE A 12 -9.01 8.22 -4.04
N SER A 13 -8.36 7.09 -3.74
CA SER A 13 -6.97 7.08 -3.26
C SER A 13 -6.05 6.41 -4.28
N PHE A 14 -4.94 7.08 -4.58
CA PHE A 14 -3.92 6.57 -5.50
C PHE A 14 -2.52 6.96 -5.03
N THR A 15 -1.52 6.27 -5.56
CA THR A 15 -0.11 6.51 -5.22
C THR A 15 0.64 7.04 -6.43
N VAL A 16 1.47 8.06 -6.23
CA VAL A 16 2.45 8.54 -7.22
C VAL A 16 3.86 8.36 -6.69
N ARG A 17 4.88 8.34 -7.57
CA ARG A 17 6.26 8.44 -7.10
C ARG A 17 6.49 9.81 -6.49
N ASN A 18 7.37 9.91 -5.50
CA ASN A 18 7.64 11.19 -4.82
C ASN A 18 8.14 12.27 -5.77
N GLU A 19 8.92 11.90 -6.79
CA GLU A 19 9.38 12.81 -7.86
C GLU A 19 8.25 13.38 -8.71
N ASP A 20 7.15 12.62 -8.87
CA ASP A 20 5.98 13.04 -9.66
C ASP A 20 4.98 13.87 -8.83
N LEU A 21 5.23 14.07 -7.53
CA LEU A 21 4.27 14.71 -6.62
C LEU A 21 3.89 16.13 -7.07
N SER A 22 4.89 16.92 -7.48
CA SER A 22 4.67 18.30 -7.92
C SER A 22 3.76 18.34 -9.16
N LEU A 23 4.04 17.50 -10.15
CA LEU A 23 3.23 17.38 -11.35
C LEU A 23 1.81 16.92 -11.03
N ALA A 24 1.66 15.94 -10.15
CA ALA A 24 0.36 15.41 -9.80
C ALA A 24 -0.51 16.46 -9.06
N LYS A 25 0.09 17.24 -8.16
CA LYS A 25 -0.59 18.38 -7.51
C LYS A 25 -1.05 19.41 -8.54
N GLU A 26 -0.21 19.75 -9.52
CA GLU A 26 -0.57 20.70 -10.57
C GLU A 26 -1.78 20.24 -11.38
N VAL A 27 -1.82 18.95 -11.76
CA VAL A 27 -2.95 18.36 -12.49
C VAL A 27 -4.22 18.36 -11.64
N LEU A 28 -4.13 17.97 -10.36
CA LEU A 28 -5.30 17.92 -9.48
C LEU A 28 -5.86 19.29 -9.16
N ASN A 29 -5.03 20.33 -9.03
CA ASN A 29 -5.48 21.70 -8.81
C ASN A 29 -6.35 22.26 -9.96
N LYS A 30 -6.29 21.65 -11.14
CA LYS A 30 -7.15 22.02 -12.28
C LYS A 30 -8.58 21.47 -12.14
N LEU A 31 -8.79 20.47 -11.28
CA LEU A 31 -10.10 19.91 -10.98
C LEU A 31 -10.80 20.80 -9.94
N LYS A 32 -11.98 21.32 -10.29
CA LYS A 32 -12.79 22.12 -9.36
C LYS A 32 -13.52 21.20 -8.37
N SER A 33 -13.77 21.73 -7.17
CA SER A 33 -14.62 21.09 -6.15
C SER A 33 -14.12 19.74 -5.63
N ILE A 34 -12.80 19.52 -5.62
CA ILE A 34 -12.19 18.37 -4.94
C ILE A 34 -11.32 18.83 -3.77
N ARG A 35 -11.29 18.03 -2.71
CA ARG A 35 -10.27 18.16 -1.65
C ARG A 35 -9.21 17.11 -1.88
N VAL A 36 -7.94 17.52 -1.90
CA VAL A 36 -6.79 16.63 -2.05
C VAL A 36 -6.03 16.58 -0.74
N GLU A 37 -5.86 15.38 -0.19
CA GLU A 37 -4.95 15.11 0.92
C GLU A 37 -3.74 14.35 0.40
N VAL A 38 -2.56 14.70 0.91
CA VAL A 38 -1.28 14.17 0.45
C VAL A 38 -0.52 13.63 1.65
N ASP A 39 -0.10 12.37 1.58
CA ASP A 39 0.74 11.73 2.60
C ASP A 39 2.00 11.14 1.95
N THR A 40 3.14 11.76 2.25
CA THR A 40 4.46 11.38 1.74
C THR A 40 5.19 10.38 2.65
N ASP A 41 4.68 10.16 3.87
CA ASP A 41 5.34 9.36 4.89
C ASP A 41 4.81 7.93 4.90
N ILE A 42 4.91 7.27 3.74
CA ILE A 42 4.34 5.95 3.52
C ILE A 42 5.35 4.98 2.90
N ALA A 43 5.10 3.70 3.10
CA ALA A 43 5.76 2.62 2.39
C ALA A 43 4.70 1.70 1.78
N LYS A 44 4.97 1.23 0.57
CA LYS A 44 4.18 0.21 -0.10
C LYS A 44 4.91 -1.12 0.00
N VAL A 45 4.21 -2.11 0.54
CA VAL A 45 4.72 -3.48 0.69
C VAL A 45 3.83 -4.40 -0.10
N ALA A 46 4.42 -5.24 -0.96
CA ALA A 46 3.65 -6.16 -1.77
C ALA A 46 4.27 -7.55 -1.80
N ILE A 47 3.39 -8.56 -1.77
CA ILE A 47 3.72 -9.93 -2.14
C ILE A 47 3.24 -10.12 -3.59
N VAL A 48 4.10 -10.68 -4.43
CA VAL A 48 3.84 -10.85 -5.87
C VAL A 48 4.25 -12.26 -6.29
N GLY A 49 3.34 -13.01 -6.92
CA GLY A 49 3.68 -14.29 -7.54
C GLY A 49 2.48 -15.11 -7.96
N ALA A 50 2.67 -15.96 -8.97
CA ALA A 50 1.64 -16.89 -9.43
C ALA A 50 1.21 -17.88 -8.33
N GLY A 51 2.10 -18.16 -7.37
CA GLY A 51 1.82 -19.00 -6.21
C GLY A 51 0.71 -18.47 -5.29
N MET A 52 0.28 -17.22 -5.42
CA MET A 52 -0.80 -16.66 -4.59
C MET A 52 -2.17 -17.30 -4.83
N GLN A 53 -2.45 -17.77 -6.05
CA GLN A 53 -3.71 -18.44 -6.35
C GLN A 53 -3.75 -19.86 -5.80
N THR A 54 -2.59 -20.53 -5.78
CA THR A 54 -2.46 -21.95 -5.41
C THR A 54 -2.12 -22.15 -3.92
N HIS A 55 -1.74 -21.09 -3.21
CA HIS A 55 -1.39 -21.13 -1.79
C HIS A 55 -2.30 -20.20 -0.99
N PRO A 56 -3.49 -20.67 -0.57
CA PRO A 56 -4.39 -19.87 0.26
C PRO A 56 -3.75 -19.52 1.60
N GLY A 57 -4.18 -18.41 2.19
CA GLY A 57 -3.71 -17.96 3.51
C GLY A 57 -2.44 -17.09 3.49
N ILE A 58 -1.82 -16.85 2.34
CA ILE A 58 -0.68 -15.91 2.22
C ILE A 58 -1.08 -14.49 2.63
N ALA A 59 -2.26 -14.04 2.21
CA ALA A 59 -2.84 -12.76 2.62
C ALA A 59 -2.99 -12.66 4.15
N ALA A 60 -3.57 -13.70 4.77
CA ALA A 60 -3.79 -13.76 6.21
C ALA A 60 -2.46 -13.74 6.98
N LYS A 61 -1.43 -14.46 6.52
CA LYS A 61 -0.09 -14.41 7.10
C LYS A 61 0.51 -13.02 6.99
N MET A 62 0.38 -12.35 5.83
CA MET A 62 0.87 -10.98 5.65
C MET A 62 0.22 -10.02 6.65
N PHE A 63 -1.11 -10.05 6.76
CA PHE A 63 -1.84 -9.19 7.69
C PHE A 63 -1.51 -9.50 9.15
N LYS A 64 -1.35 -10.78 9.50
CA LYS A 64 -0.91 -11.19 10.84
C LYS A 64 0.46 -10.62 11.18
N ILE A 65 1.45 -10.70 10.29
CA ILE A 65 2.78 -10.13 10.55
C ILE A 65 2.72 -8.61 10.73
N LEU A 66 1.92 -7.91 9.92
CA LEU A 66 1.76 -6.46 10.07
C LEU A 66 1.11 -6.11 11.41
N ALA A 67 0.07 -6.85 11.80
CA ALA A 67 -0.60 -6.69 13.10
C ALA A 67 0.32 -7.01 14.28
N ASP A 68 1.07 -8.12 14.23
CA ASP A 68 2.03 -8.53 15.28
C ASP A 68 3.17 -7.52 15.47
N LYS A 69 3.41 -6.65 14.47
CA LYS A 69 4.38 -5.55 14.52
C LYS A 69 3.77 -4.20 14.83
N ASP A 70 2.47 -4.16 15.11
CA ASP A 70 1.73 -2.93 15.39
C ASP A 70 1.91 -1.92 14.24
N ILE A 71 1.69 -2.40 13.01
CA ILE A 71 1.76 -1.61 11.78
C ILE A 71 0.36 -1.51 11.21
N ASN A 72 -0.18 -0.29 11.23
CA ASN A 72 -1.47 0.02 10.65
C ASN A 72 -1.43 -0.08 9.12
N ILE A 73 -2.46 -0.67 8.53
CA ILE A 73 -2.64 -0.74 7.08
C ILE A 73 -3.57 0.39 6.66
N GLU A 74 -3.04 1.35 5.91
CA GLU A 74 -3.79 2.50 5.39
C GLU A 74 -4.64 2.14 4.17
N MET A 75 -4.10 1.27 3.31
CA MET A 75 -4.79 0.83 2.09
C MET A 75 -4.39 -0.58 1.68
N ILE A 76 -5.34 -1.30 1.10
CA ILE A 76 -5.11 -2.61 0.49
C ILE A 76 -5.48 -2.54 -1.01
N SER A 77 -4.63 -3.16 -1.82
CA SER A 77 -4.88 -3.39 -3.24
C SER A 77 -4.53 -4.83 -3.57
N THR A 78 -5.46 -5.56 -4.17
CA THR A 78 -5.29 -6.97 -4.51
C THR A 78 -5.51 -7.22 -6.00
N SER A 79 -4.79 -8.20 -6.54
CA SER A 79 -5.00 -8.84 -7.83
C SER A 79 -4.76 -10.35 -7.65
N PRO A 80 -5.09 -11.20 -8.64
CA PRO A 80 -4.92 -12.65 -8.52
C PRO A 80 -3.49 -13.11 -8.18
N ILE A 81 -2.49 -12.29 -8.47
CA ILE A 81 -1.06 -12.62 -8.26
C ILE A 81 -0.33 -11.57 -7.40
N ARG A 82 -1.04 -10.62 -6.80
CA ARG A 82 -0.43 -9.53 -6.04
C ARG A 82 -1.33 -9.05 -4.92
N ILE A 83 -0.80 -8.98 -3.70
CA ILE A 83 -1.39 -8.18 -2.62
C ILE A 83 -0.41 -7.07 -2.28
N SER A 84 -0.89 -5.84 -2.27
CA SER A 84 -0.15 -4.64 -1.88
C SER A 84 -0.85 -3.98 -0.71
N CYS A 85 -0.08 -3.66 0.32
CA CYS A 85 -0.51 -2.84 1.44
C CYS A 85 0.28 -1.54 1.43
N VAL A 86 -0.39 -0.43 1.73
CA VAL A 86 0.26 0.82 2.06
C VAL A 86 0.20 1.00 3.56
N VAL A 87 1.33 1.37 4.15
CA VAL A 87 1.56 1.50 5.59
C VAL A 87 2.36 2.78 5.86
N ASN A 88 2.19 3.43 7.02
CA ASN A 88 2.99 4.61 7.37
C ASN A 88 4.47 4.25 7.49
N LYS A 89 5.39 5.05 6.92
CA LYS A 89 6.84 4.80 6.85
C LYS A 89 7.55 4.90 8.21
N SER A 90 7.26 3.95 9.09
CA SER A 90 7.94 3.84 10.39
C SER A 90 9.34 3.24 10.25
N ARG A 91 10.27 3.60 11.16
CA ARG A 91 11.59 2.93 11.30
C ARG A 91 11.47 1.40 11.46
N LYS A 92 10.32 0.90 11.94
CA LYS A 92 9.99 -0.53 12.06
C LYS A 92 10.00 -1.29 10.71
N HIS A 93 10.06 -0.58 9.57
CA HIS A 93 9.93 -1.18 8.24
C HIS A 93 11.15 -1.90 7.71
N GLN A 94 12.35 -1.61 8.22
CA GLN A 94 13.58 -2.26 7.74
C GLN A 94 13.51 -3.79 7.91
N ASP A 95 12.85 -4.26 8.97
CA ASP A 95 12.66 -5.69 9.26
C ASP A 95 11.46 -6.33 8.55
N LEU A 96 10.49 -5.55 8.06
CA LEU A 96 9.31 -6.08 7.37
C LEU A 96 9.67 -6.92 6.16
N SER A 97 10.69 -6.49 5.42
CA SER A 97 11.21 -7.23 4.28
C SER A 97 11.62 -8.65 4.63
N LYS A 98 12.29 -8.81 5.78
CA LYS A 98 12.82 -10.07 6.27
C LYS A 98 11.70 -10.95 6.82
N LEU A 99 10.77 -10.36 7.57
CA LEU A 99 9.63 -11.07 8.14
C LEU A 99 8.68 -11.60 7.06
N LEU A 100 8.36 -10.77 6.08
CA LEU A 100 7.54 -11.19 4.96
C LEU A 100 8.24 -12.25 4.12
N LYS A 101 9.58 -12.21 3.97
CA LYS A 101 10.33 -13.26 3.27
C LYS A 101 10.13 -14.64 3.92
N MET A 102 9.97 -14.69 5.24
CA MET A 102 9.65 -15.93 5.97
C MET A 102 8.26 -16.49 5.63
N ILE A 103 7.31 -15.65 5.18
CA ILE A 103 5.99 -16.11 4.73
C ILE A 103 6.10 -16.91 3.43
N ILE A 104 6.99 -16.48 2.51
CA ILE A 104 7.03 -17.01 1.15
C ILE A 104 7.82 -18.32 1.03
N GLY A 105 8.84 -18.54 1.86
CA GLY A 105 9.66 -19.76 1.81
C GLY A 105 10.19 -20.11 0.40
N SER A 106 10.24 -21.41 0.07
CA SER A 106 10.66 -21.97 -1.23
C SER A 106 9.63 -21.80 -2.36
N VAL A 107 8.62 -20.95 -2.19
CA VAL A 107 7.56 -20.77 -3.18
C VAL A 107 7.98 -19.73 -4.22
N LEU A 108 7.51 -19.88 -5.47
CA LEU A 108 7.71 -18.94 -6.58
C LEU A 108 6.94 -17.60 -6.35
N MET A 109 7.28 -16.85 -5.29
CA MET A 109 6.81 -15.48 -5.09
C MET A 109 7.94 -14.59 -4.58
N GLY A 110 7.83 -13.29 -4.85
CA GLY A 110 8.76 -12.26 -4.42
C GLY A 110 8.08 -11.21 -3.54
N ILE A 111 8.91 -10.47 -2.79
CA ILE A 111 8.47 -9.26 -2.07
C ILE A 111 9.00 -8.03 -2.78
N GLN A 112 8.12 -7.06 -2.92
CA GLN A 112 8.43 -5.75 -3.42
C GLN A 112 8.17 -4.71 -2.32
N LEU A 113 9.22 -3.97 -1.96
CA LEU A 113 9.17 -2.87 -1.01
C LEU A 113 9.51 -1.57 -1.71
N GLN A 114 8.67 -0.56 -1.50
CA GLN A 114 8.82 0.72 -2.14
C GLN A 114 8.55 1.87 -1.16
N ASN A 115 9.56 2.74 -0.96
CA ASN A 115 9.54 3.82 0.02
C ASN A 115 9.51 5.23 -0.60
N LEU A 116 9.33 5.32 -1.93
CA LEU A 116 9.34 6.54 -2.73
C LEU A 116 7.97 6.86 -3.32
N TYR A 117 6.91 6.59 -2.56
CA TYR A 117 5.54 6.84 -3.01
C TYR A 117 4.85 7.79 -2.05
N THR A 118 3.88 8.53 -2.59
CA THR A 118 3.00 9.42 -1.85
C THR A 118 1.56 9.00 -2.12
N ILE A 119 0.74 8.89 -1.08
CA ILE A 119 -0.70 8.70 -1.22
C ILE A 119 -1.32 10.05 -1.49
N MET A 120 -2.19 10.10 -2.49
CA MET A 120 -3.13 11.19 -2.68
C MET A 120 -4.54 10.66 -2.52
N ARG A 121 -5.31 11.27 -1.62
CA ARG A 121 -6.74 11.01 -1.41
C ARG A 121 -7.53 12.19 -1.97
N ILE A 122 -8.44 11.91 -2.90
CA ILE A 122 -9.39 12.86 -3.47
C ILE A 122 -10.74 12.63 -2.80
N PHE A 123 -11.35 13.68 -2.28
CA PHE A 123 -12.71 13.68 -1.76
C PHE A 123 -13.60 14.53 -2.68
N GLN A 124 -14.76 13.97 -3.05
CA GLN A 124 -15.84 14.65 -3.79
C GLN A 124 -17.05 14.88 -2.89
#